data_AF-A0AB74HP66-F1
#
_entry.id   AF-A0AB74HP66-F1
#
_cell.length_a   1.000
_cell.length_b   1.000
_cell.length_c   1.000
_cell.angle_alpha   90.00
_cell.angle_beta   90.00
_cell.angle_gamma   90.00
#
_symmetry.space_group_name_H-M   'P 1'
#
loop_
_entity.id
_entity.type
_entity.pdbx_description
1 polymer ?
#
loop_
_entity_poly.entity_id
_entity_poly.type
_entity_poly.pdbx_seq_one_letter_code
_entity_poly.pdbx_strand_id
1 'polypeptide(L)'
;MVVERLRHEFTRKIWLLALIIVFLYAFFSKREMIEIVHVQQTKVNMWDGFYALTNDMYLLTYFVFPIILFLSVGILIRESRHEVFIRFATPRGWAYRTLKLFLVETAPLFTVLFVLSLFMTIGLPYEGGWSGYTQGIDDVNATSVLQEQFSIPWHPLPVQLLLLLLFLITVHFSLAGLFFFHQKKGWLYAQTIVTFFFGVFGFKALPEELKFLSPTTYLSVAMTSLSYSSLLVAALVLVFVIAGQHLVFGQLTTLQRMDWGKWKDYGPYMLYGGLVFLHISYTAMMSSNEITTGSELVTATFIGVNSDYFSYLSLMSYLILFFGATYMSQIRMQRELQEISHYKLIRYKSPHRWFHTIIVREVMFFAVLITCLIGATLLVGQLMRLEFSFGGVFEHSLPAVVAFLFVSTVFQLLVYTLICFIVTWLLQEAYAVPMVLGVLSILLFPSLNVGWLPVGMNALVVLESHSIPYVLSILAGTVVLLMTSAHLLFRRSLQV
;
A
#
# COMPACT_ATOMS: atom_id res chain seq x y z
N MET A 1 24.76 -29.41 -17.59
CA MET A 1 23.97 -28.96 -16.42
C MET A 1 22.67 -28.21 -16.77
N VAL A 2 22.67 -27.01 -17.39
CA VAL A 2 21.40 -26.27 -17.67
C VAL A 2 20.52 -27.01 -18.69
N VAL A 3 21.10 -27.50 -19.79
CA VAL A 3 20.39 -28.24 -20.84
C VAL A 3 19.79 -29.56 -20.32
N GLU A 4 20.54 -30.31 -19.52
CA GLU A 4 20.04 -31.55 -18.90
C GLU A 4 18.91 -31.30 -17.92
N ARG A 5 18.98 -30.21 -17.13
CA ARG A 5 17.91 -29.83 -16.22
C ARG A 5 16.68 -29.37 -16.99
N LEU A 6 16.83 -28.59 -18.07
CA LEU A 6 15.71 -28.28 -18.97
C LEU A 6 15.05 -29.55 -19.48
N ARG A 7 15.83 -30.48 -20.05
CA ARG A 7 15.30 -31.76 -20.53
C ARG A 7 14.52 -32.53 -19.45
N HIS A 8 15.04 -32.57 -18.23
CA HIS A 8 14.36 -33.19 -17.10
C HIS A 8 13.06 -32.47 -16.70
N GLU A 9 13.05 -31.14 -16.70
CA GLU A 9 11.84 -30.38 -16.37
C GLU A 9 10.75 -30.62 -17.41
N PHE A 10 11.08 -30.61 -18.71
CA PHE A 10 10.12 -30.86 -19.79
C PHE A 10 9.49 -32.26 -19.76
N THR A 11 10.10 -33.26 -19.13
CA THR A 11 9.55 -34.63 -19.04
C THR A 11 8.65 -34.86 -17.82
N ARG A 12 8.44 -33.85 -16.96
CA ARG A 12 7.60 -34.00 -15.76
C ARG A 12 6.12 -34.09 -16.15
N LYS A 13 5.41 -35.04 -15.54
CA LYS A 13 3.97 -35.30 -15.76
C LYS A 13 3.07 -34.09 -15.50
N ILE A 14 3.51 -33.15 -14.66
CA ILE A 14 2.75 -31.92 -14.36
C ILE A 14 2.53 -31.06 -15.61
N TRP A 15 3.47 -31.07 -16.56
CA TRP A 15 3.34 -30.33 -17.82
C TRP A 15 2.38 -30.97 -18.79
N LEU A 16 2.25 -32.30 -18.75
CA LEU A 16 1.23 -33.01 -19.52
C LEU A 16 -0.17 -32.65 -19.01
N LEU A 17 -0.35 -32.55 -17.68
CA LEU A 17 -1.61 -32.08 -17.11
C LEU A 17 -1.89 -30.62 -17.50
N ALA A 18 -0.90 -29.74 -17.38
CA ALA A 18 -1.03 -28.35 -17.80
C ALA A 18 -1.38 -28.22 -19.29
N LEU A 19 -0.74 -29.01 -20.15
CA LEU A 19 -1.03 -29.08 -21.58
C LEU A 19 -2.49 -29.47 -21.83
N ILE A 20 -3.01 -30.51 -21.15
CA ILE A 20 -4.42 -30.93 -21.31
C ILE A 20 -5.38 -29.82 -20.90
N ILE A 21 -5.15 -29.19 -19.74
CA ILE A 21 -6.05 -28.15 -19.22
C ILE A 21 -6.07 -26.93 -20.16
N VAL A 22 -4.89 -26.43 -20.54
CA VAL A 22 -4.78 -25.27 -21.43
C VAL A 22 -5.29 -25.63 -22.83
N PHE A 23 -5.11 -26.86 -23.30
CA PHE A 23 -5.65 -27.31 -24.59
C PHE A 23 -7.18 -27.29 -24.59
N LEU A 24 -7.83 -27.83 -23.56
CA LEU A 24 -9.29 -27.79 -23.44
C LEU A 24 -9.79 -26.35 -23.41
N TYR A 25 -9.14 -25.48 -22.63
CA TYR A 25 -9.46 -24.06 -22.58
C TYR A 25 -9.33 -23.40 -23.97
N ALA A 26 -8.17 -23.57 -24.62
CA ALA A 26 -7.91 -23.05 -25.96
C ALA A 26 -8.96 -23.51 -26.97
N PHE A 27 -9.34 -24.79 -26.93
CA PHE A 27 -10.39 -25.33 -27.80
C PHE A 27 -11.74 -24.64 -27.60
N PHE A 28 -12.15 -24.40 -26.34
CA PHE A 28 -13.38 -23.66 -26.04
C PHE A 28 -13.30 -22.21 -26.52
N SER A 29 -12.21 -21.49 -26.21
CA SER A 29 -12.02 -20.10 -26.65
C SER A 29 -12.04 -19.97 -28.17
N LYS A 30 -11.47 -20.95 -28.90
CA LYS A 30 -11.49 -20.96 -30.36
C LYS A 30 -12.89 -21.11 -30.91
N ARG A 31 -13.68 -22.01 -30.32
CA ARG A 31 -15.07 -22.24 -30.73
C ARG A 31 -15.91 -21.00 -30.52
N GLU A 32 -15.77 -20.35 -29.36
CA GLU A 32 -16.47 -19.10 -29.03
C GLU A 32 -16.10 -17.98 -30.02
N MET A 33 -14.81 -17.80 -30.31
CA MET A 33 -14.36 -16.83 -31.30
C MET A 33 -14.98 -17.08 -32.68
N ILE A 34 -14.98 -18.33 -33.17
CA ILE A 34 -15.58 -18.68 -34.47
C ILE A 34 -17.10 -18.43 -34.48
N GLU A 35 -17.78 -18.68 -33.37
CA GLU A 35 -19.23 -18.43 -33.23
C GLU A 35 -19.55 -16.94 -33.30
N ILE A 36 -18.80 -16.10 -32.57
CA ILE A 36 -18.95 -14.63 -32.60
C ILE A 36 -18.73 -14.10 -34.02
N VAL A 37 -17.70 -14.59 -34.71
CA VAL A 37 -17.39 -14.24 -36.10
C VAL A 37 -18.52 -14.60 -37.04
N HIS A 38 -19.13 -15.78 -36.86
CA HIS A 38 -20.25 -16.21 -37.68
C HIS A 38 -21.49 -15.31 -37.48
N VAL A 39 -21.76 -14.92 -36.23
CA VAL A 39 -22.88 -14.04 -35.88
C VAL A 39 -22.66 -12.61 -36.41
N GLN A 40 -21.46 -12.08 -36.25
CA GLN A 40 -21.13 -10.69 -36.61
C GLN A 40 -20.67 -10.51 -38.07
N GLN A 41 -20.54 -11.61 -38.83
CA GLN A 41 -20.07 -11.61 -40.22
C GLN A 41 -18.72 -10.89 -40.43
N THR A 42 -17.85 -10.93 -39.41
CA THR A 42 -16.51 -10.34 -39.48
C THR A 42 -15.51 -11.35 -40.04
N LYS A 43 -14.31 -10.90 -40.44
CA LYS A 43 -13.21 -11.78 -40.85
C LYS A 43 -12.22 -11.92 -39.70
N VAL A 44 -11.78 -13.15 -39.42
CA VAL A 44 -10.67 -13.45 -38.49
C VAL A 44 -9.44 -13.91 -39.23
N ASN A 45 -8.28 -13.72 -38.61
CA ASN A 45 -7.00 -14.23 -39.09
C ASN A 45 -6.22 -14.95 -37.98
N MET A 46 -5.04 -15.44 -38.31
CA MET A 46 -4.19 -16.20 -37.39
C MET A 46 -3.80 -15.42 -36.11
N TRP A 47 -3.69 -14.10 -36.17
CA TRP A 47 -3.23 -13.29 -35.04
C TRP A 47 -4.30 -13.23 -33.96
N ASP A 48 -5.58 -13.22 -34.35
CA ASP A 48 -6.69 -13.28 -33.41
C ASP A 48 -6.64 -14.56 -32.58
N GLY A 49 -6.45 -15.71 -33.25
CA GLY A 49 -6.29 -17.00 -32.57
C GLY A 49 -5.05 -17.07 -31.68
N PHE A 50 -3.91 -16.52 -32.13
CA PHE A 50 -2.68 -16.52 -31.35
C PHE A 50 -2.80 -15.66 -30.07
N TYR A 51 -3.35 -14.45 -30.20
CA TYR A 51 -3.46 -13.52 -29.08
C TYR A 51 -4.62 -13.82 -28.14
N ALA A 52 -5.65 -14.52 -28.62
CA ALA A 52 -6.75 -15.00 -27.80
C ALA A 52 -6.27 -15.83 -26.59
N LEU A 53 -5.19 -16.60 -26.72
CA LEU A 53 -4.65 -17.38 -25.59
C LEU A 53 -3.57 -16.64 -24.79
N THR A 54 -2.68 -15.93 -25.48
CA THR A 54 -1.53 -15.28 -24.82
C THR A 54 -1.89 -14.01 -24.04
N ASN A 55 -3.06 -13.41 -24.29
CA ASN A 55 -3.54 -12.22 -23.58
C ASN A 55 -4.84 -12.44 -22.80
N ASP A 56 -5.28 -13.69 -22.65
CA ASP A 56 -6.45 -14.00 -21.84
C ASP A 56 -6.15 -13.83 -20.35
N MET A 57 -6.67 -12.76 -19.76
CA MET A 57 -6.43 -12.44 -18.35
C MET A 57 -7.02 -13.46 -17.38
N TYR A 58 -8.06 -14.20 -17.76
CA TYR A 58 -8.64 -15.24 -16.91
C TYR A 58 -7.72 -16.45 -16.86
N LEU A 59 -7.27 -16.94 -18.01
CA LEU A 59 -6.29 -18.03 -18.09
C LEU A 59 -4.99 -17.63 -17.37
N LEU A 60 -4.48 -16.44 -17.65
CA LEU A 60 -3.21 -15.96 -17.08
C LEU A 60 -3.30 -15.80 -15.56
N THR A 61 -4.37 -15.20 -15.05
CA THR A 61 -4.51 -14.92 -13.62
C THR A 61 -4.92 -16.13 -12.81
N TYR A 62 -5.87 -16.94 -13.27
CA TYR A 62 -6.42 -18.06 -12.49
C TYR A 62 -5.67 -19.37 -12.66
N PHE A 63 -4.91 -19.55 -13.74
CA PHE A 63 -4.16 -20.78 -13.99
C PHE A 63 -2.66 -20.57 -14.02
N VAL A 64 -2.17 -19.66 -14.88
CA VAL A 64 -0.72 -19.48 -15.09
C VAL A 64 -0.05 -18.87 -13.85
N PHE A 65 -0.63 -17.81 -13.29
CA PHE A 65 -0.04 -17.10 -12.15
C PHE A 65 0.10 -17.96 -10.88
N PRO A 66 -0.89 -18.77 -10.46
CA PRO A 66 -0.71 -19.74 -9.38
C PRO A 66 0.44 -20.71 -9.60
N ILE A 67 0.61 -21.22 -10.82
CA ILE A 67 1.69 -22.15 -11.14
C ILE A 67 3.05 -21.45 -11.01
N ILE A 68 3.17 -20.22 -11.53
CA ILE A 68 4.37 -19.39 -11.39
C ILE A 68 4.71 -19.21 -9.90
N LEU A 69 3.74 -18.83 -9.09
CA LEU A 69 3.90 -18.64 -7.64
C LEU A 69 4.32 -19.95 -6.94
N PHE A 70 3.66 -21.06 -7.27
CA PHE A 70 3.96 -22.38 -6.71
C PHE A 70 5.38 -22.84 -7.02
N LEU A 71 5.83 -22.70 -8.27
CA LEU A 71 7.19 -23.04 -8.68
C LEU A 71 8.23 -22.17 -7.97
N SER A 72 7.97 -20.85 -7.89
CA SER A 72 8.82 -19.92 -7.15
C SER A 72 9.00 -20.35 -5.70
N VAL A 73 7.90 -20.62 -4.98
CA VAL A 73 7.92 -21.07 -3.58
C VAL A 73 8.67 -22.40 -3.43
N GLY A 74 8.40 -23.38 -4.30
CA GLY A 74 9.06 -24.68 -4.26
C GLY A 74 10.58 -24.57 -4.37
N ILE A 75 11.06 -23.69 -5.26
CA ILE A 75 12.49 -23.43 -5.44
C ILE A 75 13.09 -22.73 -4.22
N LEU A 76 12.44 -21.68 -3.72
CA LEU A 76 12.91 -20.93 -2.55
C LEU A 76 13.03 -21.85 -1.32
N ILE A 77 12.06 -22.73 -1.09
CA ILE A 77 12.12 -23.71 0.01
C ILE A 77 13.26 -24.71 -0.20
N ARG A 78 13.39 -25.28 -1.40
CA ARG A 78 14.42 -26.29 -1.70
C ARG A 78 15.83 -25.73 -1.55
N GLU A 79 16.06 -24.50 -1.99
CA GLU A 79 17.36 -23.83 -1.96
C GLU A 79 17.59 -23.01 -0.68
N SER A 80 16.66 -23.04 0.28
CA SER A 80 16.80 -22.38 1.60
C SER A 80 17.63 -23.17 2.62
N ARG A 81 18.12 -24.36 2.27
CA ARG A 81 18.89 -25.20 3.20
C ARG A 81 20.15 -24.45 3.66
N HIS A 82 20.47 -24.54 4.95
CA HIS A 82 21.58 -23.82 5.57
C HIS A 82 22.92 -24.05 4.85
N GLU A 83 23.15 -25.29 4.39
CA GLU A 83 24.31 -25.70 3.59
C GLU A 83 24.46 -24.92 2.27
N VAL A 84 23.35 -24.54 1.66
CA VAL A 84 23.32 -23.73 0.44
C VAL A 84 23.69 -22.29 0.77
N PHE A 85 23.13 -21.69 1.82
CA PHE A 85 23.48 -20.33 2.23
C PHE A 85 24.97 -20.15 2.54
N ILE A 86 25.58 -21.12 3.21
CA ILE A 86 27.01 -21.12 3.54
C ILE A 86 27.87 -21.12 2.25
N ARG A 87 27.44 -21.81 1.19
CA ARG A 87 28.20 -21.91 -0.07
C ARG A 87 28.15 -20.64 -0.94
N PHE A 88 27.07 -19.86 -0.90
CA PHE A 88 26.94 -18.66 -1.75
C PHE A 88 27.45 -17.38 -1.08
N ALA A 89 27.69 -17.40 0.23
CA ALA A 89 28.22 -16.33 1.08
C ALA A 89 27.45 -14.99 1.07
N THR A 90 26.61 -14.72 0.05
CA THR A 90 25.89 -13.47 -0.15
C THR A 90 24.42 -13.71 -0.53
N PRO A 91 23.48 -12.88 -0.02
CA PRO A 91 22.06 -12.96 -0.38
C PRO A 91 21.83 -12.75 -1.88
N ARG A 92 22.63 -11.85 -2.50
CA ARG A 92 22.61 -11.61 -3.96
C ARG A 92 22.88 -12.88 -4.75
N GLY A 93 23.97 -13.59 -4.44
CA GLY A 93 24.32 -14.82 -5.15
C GLY A 93 23.24 -15.90 -5.04
N TRP A 94 22.62 -16.03 -3.86
CA TRP A 94 21.51 -16.94 -3.63
C TRP A 94 20.25 -16.55 -4.43
N ALA A 95 19.86 -15.27 -4.43
CA ALA A 95 18.72 -14.76 -5.20
C ALA A 95 18.89 -14.98 -6.71
N TYR A 96 20.08 -14.68 -7.26
CA TYR A 96 20.34 -14.90 -8.69
C TYR A 96 20.36 -16.38 -9.07
N ARG A 97 20.84 -17.26 -8.20
CA ARG A 97 20.79 -18.70 -8.44
C ARG A 97 19.36 -19.21 -8.45
N THR A 98 18.56 -18.85 -7.45
CA THR A 98 17.15 -19.26 -7.36
C THR A 98 16.36 -18.73 -8.54
N LEU A 99 16.62 -17.49 -8.98
CA LEU A 99 16.03 -16.93 -10.21
C LEU A 99 16.39 -17.76 -11.44
N LYS A 100 17.66 -18.12 -11.63
CA LYS A 100 18.07 -18.95 -12.77
C LYS A 100 17.35 -20.29 -12.80
N LEU A 101 17.17 -20.92 -11.63
CA LEU A 101 16.42 -22.17 -11.53
C LEU A 101 14.93 -21.95 -11.83
N PHE A 102 14.38 -20.85 -11.34
CA PHE A 102 12.99 -20.48 -11.55
C PHE A 102 12.68 -20.24 -13.02
N LEU A 103 13.53 -19.51 -13.75
CA LEU A 103 13.37 -19.33 -15.20
C LEU A 103 13.43 -20.66 -15.96
N VAL A 104 14.29 -21.58 -15.55
CA VAL A 104 14.38 -22.93 -16.15
C VAL A 104 13.14 -23.78 -15.86
N GLU A 105 12.64 -23.77 -14.62
CA GLU A 105 11.44 -24.53 -14.23
C GLU A 105 10.14 -23.92 -14.77
N THR A 106 10.09 -22.62 -15.07
CA THR A 106 8.91 -21.96 -15.67
C THR A 106 8.90 -22.02 -17.20
N ALA A 107 10.04 -22.22 -17.86
CA ALA A 107 10.12 -22.28 -19.32
C ALA A 107 9.16 -23.29 -19.98
N PRO A 108 8.92 -24.51 -19.45
CA PRO A 108 7.96 -25.44 -20.04
C PRO A 108 6.53 -24.89 -20.05
N LEU A 109 6.10 -24.15 -19.03
CA LEU A 109 4.77 -23.54 -18.96
C LEU A 109 4.53 -22.61 -20.15
N PHE A 110 5.47 -21.70 -20.40
CA PHE A 110 5.37 -20.75 -21.50
C PHE A 110 5.58 -21.39 -22.87
N THR A 111 6.34 -22.48 -22.93
CA THR A 111 6.44 -23.29 -24.16
C THR A 111 5.10 -23.95 -24.48
N VAL A 112 4.40 -24.51 -23.48
CA VAL A 112 3.05 -25.06 -23.64
C VAL A 112 2.08 -23.98 -24.11
N LEU A 113 2.07 -22.81 -23.46
CA LEU A 113 1.23 -21.67 -23.87
C LEU A 113 1.53 -21.24 -25.30
N PHE A 114 2.80 -21.10 -25.68
CA PHE A 114 3.20 -20.70 -27.02
C PHE A 114 2.77 -21.73 -28.08
N VAL A 115 3.02 -23.02 -27.84
CA VAL A 115 2.63 -24.10 -28.77
C VAL A 115 1.11 -24.16 -28.93
N LEU A 116 0.35 -24.03 -27.84
CA LEU A 116 -1.11 -24.01 -27.91
C LEU A 116 -1.65 -22.74 -28.57
N SER A 117 -0.97 -21.61 -28.42
CA SER A 117 -1.31 -20.37 -29.15
C SER A 117 -1.08 -20.54 -30.65
N LEU A 118 -0.04 -21.27 -31.06
CA LEU A 118 0.14 -21.66 -32.47
C LEU A 118 -0.95 -22.64 -32.93
N PHE A 119 -1.34 -23.60 -32.09
CA PHE A 119 -2.44 -24.51 -32.40
C PHE A 119 -3.77 -23.77 -32.67
N MET A 120 -4.04 -22.68 -31.94
CA MET A 120 -5.21 -21.83 -32.17
C MET A 120 -5.26 -21.27 -33.60
N THR A 121 -4.11 -21.04 -34.23
CA THR A 121 -4.02 -20.48 -35.59
C THR A 121 -4.42 -21.47 -36.70
N ILE A 122 -4.46 -22.78 -36.42
CA ILE A 122 -4.74 -23.80 -37.44
C ILE A 122 -6.13 -23.60 -38.05
N GLY A 123 -6.20 -23.45 -39.38
CA GLY A 123 -7.47 -23.25 -40.09
C GLY A 123 -7.94 -21.78 -40.15
N LEU A 124 -7.16 -20.83 -39.63
CA LEU A 124 -7.37 -19.39 -39.83
C LEU A 124 -6.49 -18.88 -40.98
N PRO A 125 -6.94 -17.90 -41.77
CA PRO A 125 -6.15 -17.35 -42.86
C PRO A 125 -4.94 -16.56 -42.33
N TYR A 126 -3.83 -16.62 -43.08
CA TYR A 126 -2.66 -15.78 -42.85
C TYR A 126 -2.88 -14.41 -43.50
N GLU A 127 -2.80 -13.35 -42.71
CA GLU A 127 -2.82 -11.96 -43.20
C GLU A 127 -1.74 -11.15 -42.49
N GLY A 128 -1.10 -10.23 -43.21
CA GLY A 128 -0.02 -9.38 -42.65
C GLY A 128 -0.51 -8.25 -41.74
N GLY A 129 -1.83 -7.97 -41.75
CA GLY A 129 -2.47 -6.92 -40.97
C GLY A 129 -3.44 -7.48 -39.94
N TRP A 130 -4.04 -6.59 -39.15
CA TRP A 130 -5.13 -6.93 -38.24
C TRP A 130 -6.39 -7.31 -39.01
N SER A 131 -7.21 -8.20 -38.44
CA SER A 131 -8.43 -8.67 -39.05
C SER A 131 -9.61 -7.70 -38.84
N GLY A 132 -10.70 -7.90 -39.58
CA GLY A 132 -11.95 -7.14 -39.37
C GLY A 132 -12.63 -7.46 -38.03
N TYR A 133 -12.41 -8.65 -37.47
CA TYR A 133 -12.87 -9.03 -36.14
C TYR A 133 -12.25 -8.15 -35.05
N THR A 134 -10.97 -7.84 -35.20
CA THR A 134 -10.23 -6.99 -34.26
C THR A 134 -10.62 -5.51 -34.36
N GLN A 135 -11.11 -5.07 -35.52
CA GLN A 135 -11.55 -3.69 -35.79
C GLN A 135 -13.00 -3.38 -35.37
N GLY A 136 -13.85 -4.39 -35.15
CA GLY A 136 -15.30 -4.22 -35.08
C GLY A 136 -15.92 -4.42 -33.69
N ILE A 137 -15.13 -4.71 -32.65
CA ILE A 137 -15.64 -5.04 -31.30
C ILE A 137 -14.92 -4.15 -30.28
N ASP A 138 -15.60 -3.08 -29.86
CA ASP A 138 -14.98 -1.98 -29.12
C ASP A 138 -14.63 -2.27 -27.65
N ASP A 139 -15.08 -3.36 -27.01
CA ASP A 139 -14.91 -3.46 -25.53
C ASP A 139 -14.56 -4.83 -24.94
N VAL A 140 -14.43 -5.91 -25.75
CA VAL A 140 -14.35 -7.27 -25.17
C VAL A 140 -13.08 -8.05 -25.56
N ASN A 141 -12.36 -7.64 -26.60
CA ASN A 141 -11.26 -8.45 -27.13
C ASN A 141 -9.88 -7.86 -26.81
N ALA A 142 -9.00 -8.69 -26.25
CA ALA A 142 -7.61 -8.32 -26.03
C ALA A 142 -6.88 -7.93 -27.34
N THR A 143 -7.35 -8.37 -28.50
CA THR A 143 -6.77 -8.04 -29.81
C THR A 143 -7.09 -6.62 -30.27
N SER A 144 -8.25 -6.06 -29.93
CA SER A 144 -8.58 -4.67 -30.29
C SER A 144 -7.65 -3.68 -29.57
N VAL A 145 -7.42 -3.91 -28.29
CA VAL A 145 -6.43 -3.16 -27.49
C VAL A 145 -5.03 -3.22 -28.10
N LEU A 146 -4.61 -4.39 -28.60
CA LEU A 146 -3.31 -4.53 -29.26
C LEU A 146 -3.28 -3.80 -30.61
N GLN A 147 -4.37 -3.79 -31.37
CA GLN A 147 -4.45 -3.05 -32.63
C GLN A 147 -4.28 -1.55 -32.43
N GLU A 148 -4.89 -0.97 -31.38
CA GLU A 148 -4.78 0.45 -31.09
C GLU A 148 -3.33 0.87 -30.81
N GLN A 149 -2.55 0.01 -30.16
CA GLN A 149 -1.17 0.28 -29.78
C GLN A 149 -0.14 -0.11 -30.85
N PHE A 150 -0.45 -1.11 -31.68
CA PHE A 150 0.49 -1.68 -32.63
C PHE A 150 -0.11 -1.70 -34.03
N SER A 151 0.51 -0.99 -34.97
CA SER A 151 0.09 -1.01 -36.38
C SER A 151 0.29 -2.37 -37.06
N ILE A 152 1.20 -3.20 -36.55
CA ILE A 152 1.56 -4.49 -37.15
C ILE A 152 1.38 -5.63 -36.12
N PRO A 153 0.65 -6.71 -36.47
CA PRO A 153 0.31 -7.78 -35.53
C PRO A 153 1.46 -8.58 -34.93
N TRP A 154 2.67 -8.56 -35.49
CA TRP A 154 3.79 -9.32 -34.90
C TRP A 154 4.60 -8.50 -33.88
N HIS A 155 4.46 -7.18 -33.85
CA HIS A 155 5.16 -6.30 -32.90
C HIS A 155 4.85 -6.58 -31.41
N PRO A 156 3.62 -6.96 -31.01
CA PRO A 156 3.34 -7.26 -29.61
C PRO A 156 4.12 -8.49 -29.08
N LEU A 157 4.57 -9.41 -29.95
CA LEU A 157 5.29 -10.63 -29.52
C LEU A 157 6.59 -10.35 -28.75
N PRO A 158 7.59 -9.62 -29.30
CA PRO A 158 8.80 -9.32 -28.56
C PRO A 158 8.53 -8.50 -27.29
N VAL A 159 7.52 -7.62 -27.30
CA VAL A 159 7.12 -6.84 -26.12
C VAL A 159 6.54 -7.75 -25.04
N GLN A 160 5.66 -8.69 -25.41
CA GLN A 160 5.09 -9.68 -24.50
C GLN A 160 6.16 -10.55 -23.86
N LEU A 161 7.14 -11.03 -24.64
CA LEU A 161 8.25 -11.84 -24.12
C LEU A 161 9.13 -11.05 -23.15
N LEU A 162 9.45 -9.80 -23.48
CA LEU A 162 10.24 -8.93 -22.61
C LEU A 162 9.50 -8.63 -21.31
N LEU A 163 8.23 -8.23 -21.40
CA LEU A 163 7.41 -7.90 -20.25
C LEU A 163 7.24 -9.10 -19.32
N LEU A 164 6.97 -10.28 -19.89
CA LEU A 164 6.85 -11.52 -19.16
C LEU A 164 8.15 -11.86 -18.42
N LEU A 165 9.32 -11.71 -19.07
CA LEU A 165 10.61 -11.93 -18.42
C LEU A 165 10.81 -11.00 -17.23
N LEU A 166 10.54 -9.70 -17.41
CA LEU A 166 10.66 -8.70 -16.34
C LEU A 166 9.70 -9.00 -15.18
N PHE A 167 8.46 -9.38 -15.50
CA PHE A 167 7.45 -9.79 -14.52
C PHE A 167 7.90 -11.00 -13.71
N LEU A 168 8.39 -12.06 -14.37
CA LEU A 168 8.88 -13.27 -13.72
C LEU A 168 10.02 -12.97 -12.74
N ILE A 169 10.98 -12.14 -13.17
CA ILE A 169 12.10 -11.70 -12.31
C ILE A 169 11.55 -10.95 -11.09
N THR A 170 10.65 -9.99 -11.33
CA THR A 170 10.07 -9.13 -10.28
C THR A 170 9.32 -9.94 -9.22
N VAL A 171 8.46 -10.85 -9.63
CA VAL A 171 7.68 -11.70 -8.71
C VAL A 171 8.59 -12.63 -7.91
N HIS A 172 9.55 -13.29 -8.58
CA HIS A 172 10.46 -14.20 -7.90
C HIS A 172 11.36 -13.47 -6.90
N PHE A 173 11.93 -12.33 -7.27
CA PHE A 173 12.73 -11.52 -6.35
C PHE A 173 11.92 -10.92 -5.21
N SER A 174 10.66 -10.53 -5.42
CA SER A 174 9.77 -10.09 -4.34
C SER A 174 9.57 -11.19 -3.29
N LEU A 175 9.31 -12.43 -3.74
CA LEU A 175 9.19 -13.61 -2.87
C LEU A 175 10.52 -13.94 -2.17
N ALA A 176 11.64 -13.93 -2.91
CA ALA A 176 12.96 -14.21 -2.37
C ALA A 176 13.40 -13.19 -1.32
N GLY A 177 13.17 -11.90 -1.57
CA GLY A 177 13.53 -10.79 -0.68
C GLY A 177 12.83 -10.90 0.68
N LEU A 178 11.51 -11.00 0.66
CA LEU A 178 10.73 -11.15 1.89
C LEU A 178 11.01 -12.48 2.59
N PHE A 179 11.15 -13.59 1.86
CA PHE A 179 11.48 -14.87 2.48
C PHE A 179 12.85 -14.86 3.18
N PHE A 180 13.84 -14.16 2.62
CA PHE A 180 15.18 -14.07 3.20
C PHE A 180 15.17 -13.44 4.60
N PHE A 181 14.25 -12.51 4.90
CA PHE A 181 14.12 -11.90 6.23
C PHE A 181 13.61 -12.88 7.30
N HIS A 182 12.61 -13.70 6.95
CA HIS A 182 11.90 -14.51 7.95
C HIS A 182 12.41 -15.95 8.01
N GLN A 183 12.89 -16.49 6.87
CA GLN A 183 13.32 -17.88 6.65
C GLN A 183 12.32 -18.96 7.13
N LYS A 184 11.06 -18.58 7.32
CA LYS A 184 9.98 -19.44 7.79
C LYS A 184 9.04 -19.77 6.64
N LYS A 185 8.79 -21.06 6.41
CA LYS A 185 7.91 -21.54 5.33
C LYS A 185 6.49 -20.96 5.41
N GLY A 186 5.94 -20.84 6.61
CA GLY A 186 4.60 -20.28 6.83
C GLY A 186 4.45 -18.85 6.30
N TRP A 187 5.46 -18.01 6.51
CA TRP A 187 5.46 -16.63 6.00
C TRP A 187 5.56 -16.57 4.48
N LEU A 188 6.34 -17.47 3.87
CA LEU A 188 6.39 -17.58 2.40
C LEU A 188 5.05 -18.01 1.80
N TYR A 189 4.35 -18.97 2.42
CA TYR A 189 3.00 -19.35 1.99
C TYR A 189 2.02 -18.19 2.13
N ALA A 190 2.02 -17.50 3.28
CA ALA A 190 1.17 -16.33 3.51
C ALA A 190 1.44 -15.23 2.46
N GLN A 191 2.71 -14.89 2.21
CA GLN A 191 3.10 -13.92 1.18
C GLN A 191 2.58 -14.32 -0.20
N THR A 192 2.68 -15.60 -0.53
CA THR A 192 2.24 -16.13 -1.83
C THR A 192 0.74 -16.03 -1.99
N ILE A 193 -0.03 -16.40 -0.95
CA ILE A 193 -1.49 -16.29 -0.92
C ILE A 193 -1.91 -14.82 -1.07
N VAL A 194 -1.28 -13.91 -0.33
CA VAL A 194 -1.53 -12.46 -0.43
C VAL A 194 -1.22 -11.94 -1.84
N THR A 195 -0.09 -12.35 -2.42
CA THR A 195 0.31 -11.93 -3.79
C THR A 195 -0.67 -12.46 -4.83
N PHE A 196 -1.17 -13.69 -4.67
CA PHE A 196 -2.19 -14.27 -5.54
C PHE A 196 -3.51 -13.51 -5.46
N PHE A 197 -4.06 -13.32 -4.25
CA PHE A 197 -5.29 -12.58 -4.06
C PHE A 197 -5.17 -11.13 -4.52
N PHE A 198 -4.03 -10.48 -4.26
CA PHE A 198 -3.77 -9.13 -4.76
C PHE A 198 -3.76 -9.09 -6.29
N GLY A 199 -3.23 -10.12 -6.96
CA GLY A 199 -3.36 -10.26 -8.42
C GLY A 199 -4.79 -10.47 -8.91
N VAL A 200 -5.57 -11.33 -8.24
CA VAL A 200 -6.96 -11.64 -8.61
C VAL A 200 -7.89 -10.44 -8.41
N PHE A 201 -7.84 -9.80 -7.23
CA PHE A 201 -8.61 -8.59 -6.98
C PHE A 201 -8.08 -7.41 -7.78
N GLY A 202 -6.76 -7.36 -7.97
CA GLY A 202 -6.08 -6.25 -8.63
C GLY A 202 -6.53 -6.03 -10.07
N PHE A 203 -6.62 -7.08 -10.89
CA PHE A 203 -7.00 -6.89 -12.29
C PHE A 203 -8.49 -6.58 -12.50
N LYS A 204 -9.36 -6.95 -11.55
CA LYS A 204 -10.82 -6.83 -11.71
C LYS A 204 -11.45 -5.67 -10.91
N ALA A 205 -10.95 -5.40 -9.71
CA ALA A 205 -11.59 -4.49 -8.76
C ALA A 205 -10.86 -3.16 -8.56
N LEU A 206 -9.61 -3.03 -9.03
CA LEU A 206 -8.90 -1.76 -8.93
C LEU A 206 -9.44 -0.75 -9.98
N PRO A 207 -9.61 0.52 -9.58
CA PRO A 207 -9.81 1.63 -10.51
C PRO A 207 -8.74 1.66 -11.58
N GLU A 208 -9.05 2.18 -12.76
CA GLU A 208 -8.15 2.14 -13.93
C GLU A 208 -6.80 2.78 -13.64
N GLU A 209 -6.82 3.87 -12.87
CA GLU A 209 -5.65 4.62 -12.45
C GLU A 209 -4.73 3.82 -11.51
N LEU A 210 -5.24 2.77 -10.86
CA LEU A 210 -4.50 1.92 -9.91
C LEU A 210 -4.26 0.50 -10.44
N LYS A 211 -4.81 0.12 -11.59
CA LYS A 211 -4.60 -1.21 -12.21
C LYS A 211 -3.12 -1.55 -12.40
N PHE A 212 -2.26 -0.54 -12.52
CA PHE A 212 -0.81 -0.71 -12.62
C PHE A 212 -0.13 -1.34 -11.38
N LEU A 213 -0.77 -1.26 -10.21
CA LEU A 213 -0.28 -1.87 -8.97
C LEU A 213 -0.49 -3.39 -8.95
N SER A 214 -1.46 -3.90 -9.73
CA SER A 214 -1.75 -5.33 -9.77
C SER A 214 -0.60 -6.09 -10.44
N PRO A 215 -0.05 -7.15 -9.81
CA PRO A 215 1.01 -7.96 -10.41
C PRO A 215 0.59 -8.59 -11.74
N THR A 216 -0.68 -9.00 -11.84
CA THR A 216 -1.20 -9.74 -13.00
C THR A 216 -1.35 -8.88 -14.25
N THR A 217 -1.39 -7.56 -14.12
CA THR A 217 -1.44 -6.61 -15.25
C THR A 217 -0.29 -6.86 -16.24
N TYR A 218 0.91 -7.16 -15.72
CA TYR A 218 2.11 -7.36 -16.53
C TYR A 218 2.21 -8.75 -17.18
N LEU A 219 1.25 -9.65 -16.94
CA LEU A 219 1.20 -10.96 -17.62
C LEU A 219 0.73 -10.84 -19.07
N SER A 220 0.01 -9.78 -19.42
CA SER A 220 -0.54 -9.52 -20.76
C SER A 220 -0.18 -8.11 -21.23
N VAL A 221 0.30 -8.00 -22.46
CA VAL A 221 0.54 -6.71 -23.10
C VAL A 221 -0.76 -5.94 -23.32
N ALA A 222 -1.87 -6.63 -23.64
CA ALA A 222 -3.17 -5.98 -23.75
C ALA A 222 -3.57 -5.31 -22.42
N MET A 223 -3.52 -6.04 -21.31
CA MET A 223 -3.88 -5.47 -20.00
C MET A 223 -2.92 -4.37 -19.54
N THR A 224 -1.63 -4.52 -19.85
CA THR A 224 -0.64 -3.47 -19.57
C THR A 224 -0.91 -2.21 -20.38
N SER A 225 -1.34 -2.35 -21.63
CA SER A 225 -1.70 -1.22 -22.50
C SER A 225 -2.92 -0.45 -21.99
N LEU A 226 -3.90 -1.16 -21.40
CA LEU A 226 -5.05 -0.51 -20.75
C LEU A 226 -4.65 0.23 -19.47
N SER A 227 -3.65 -0.27 -18.75
CA SER A 227 -3.28 0.27 -17.43
C SER A 227 -2.22 1.37 -17.50
N TYR A 228 -1.55 1.55 -18.64
CA TYR A 228 -0.47 2.49 -18.82
C TYR A 228 -0.66 3.29 -20.11
N SER A 229 -0.42 4.60 -20.04
CA SER A 229 -0.35 5.46 -21.23
C SER A 229 0.78 5.07 -22.19
N SER A 230 1.80 4.35 -21.71
CA SER A 230 2.91 3.86 -22.51
C SER A 230 3.48 2.55 -21.96
N LEU A 231 3.64 1.56 -22.84
CA LEU A 231 4.28 0.28 -22.52
C LEU A 231 5.75 0.44 -22.08
N LEU A 232 6.43 1.50 -22.54
CA LEU A 232 7.79 1.80 -22.12
C LEU A 232 7.83 2.18 -20.64
N VAL A 233 6.84 2.95 -20.17
CA VAL A 233 6.72 3.31 -18.75
C VAL A 233 6.51 2.07 -17.90
N ALA A 234 5.65 1.13 -18.34
CA ALA A 234 5.44 -0.13 -17.65
C ALA A 234 6.75 -0.95 -17.52
N ALA A 235 7.54 -1.04 -18.59
CA ALA A 235 8.83 -1.72 -18.55
C ALA A 235 9.84 -1.02 -17.63
N LEU A 236 9.90 0.31 -17.65
CA LEU A 236 10.77 1.10 -16.76
C LEU A 236 10.40 0.91 -15.29
N VAL A 237 9.11 0.83 -14.96
CA VAL A 237 8.64 0.55 -13.59
C VAL A 237 9.17 -0.80 -13.11
N LEU A 238 9.04 -1.87 -13.91
CA LEU A 238 9.57 -3.19 -13.54
C LEU A 238 11.10 -3.17 -13.41
N VAL A 239 11.82 -2.53 -14.33
CA VAL A 239 13.28 -2.38 -14.25
C VAL A 239 13.70 -1.64 -12.98
N PHE A 240 12.99 -0.58 -12.60
CA PHE A 240 13.25 0.16 -11.38
C PHE A 240 13.01 -0.69 -10.13
N VAL A 241 11.92 -1.46 -10.10
CA VAL A 241 11.63 -2.39 -9.00
C VAL A 241 12.72 -3.46 -8.89
N ILE A 242 13.15 -4.06 -10.01
CA ILE A 242 14.22 -5.06 -10.03
C ILE A 242 15.55 -4.45 -9.56
N ALA A 243 15.88 -3.23 -9.99
CA ALA A 243 17.07 -2.51 -9.55
C ALA A 243 17.03 -2.22 -8.04
N GLY A 244 15.89 -1.77 -7.53
CA GLY A 244 15.66 -1.58 -6.09
C GLY A 244 15.85 -2.88 -5.30
N GLN A 245 15.26 -3.98 -5.76
CA GLN A 245 15.43 -5.32 -5.17
C GLN A 245 16.90 -5.75 -5.18
N HIS A 246 17.64 -5.51 -6.26
CA HIS A 246 19.07 -5.82 -6.36
C HIS A 246 19.91 -5.05 -5.32
N LEU A 247 19.61 -3.77 -5.11
CA LEU A 247 20.25 -2.94 -4.08
C LEU A 247 19.93 -3.50 -2.68
N VAL A 248 18.65 -3.80 -2.42
CA VAL A 248 18.17 -4.39 -1.17
C VAL A 248 18.89 -5.72 -0.88
N PHE A 249 19.02 -6.63 -1.85
CA PHE A 249 19.80 -7.87 -1.71
C PHE A 249 21.27 -7.64 -1.34
N GLY A 250 21.85 -6.50 -1.70
CA GLY A 250 23.20 -6.12 -1.27
C GLY A 250 23.28 -5.74 0.21
N GLN A 251 22.27 -5.05 0.68
CA GLN A 251 22.19 -4.58 2.06
C GLN A 251 21.53 -5.61 3.00
N LEU A 252 20.99 -6.70 2.45
CA LEU A 252 20.23 -7.70 3.21
C LEU A 252 21.03 -8.30 4.39
N THR A 253 22.34 -8.51 4.24
CA THR A 253 23.20 -8.99 5.34
C THR A 253 23.34 -7.96 6.46
N THR A 254 23.50 -6.68 6.11
CA THR A 254 23.54 -5.56 7.06
C THR A 254 22.19 -5.42 7.75
N LEU A 255 21.08 -5.51 7.01
CA LEU A 255 19.73 -5.46 7.54
C LEU A 255 19.44 -6.63 8.48
N GLN A 256 19.88 -7.85 8.18
CA GLN A 256 19.73 -9.00 9.09
C GLN A 256 20.56 -8.87 10.37
N ARG A 257 21.76 -8.28 10.28
CA ARG A 257 22.63 -8.01 11.44
C ARG A 257 22.19 -6.79 12.24
N MET A 258 21.29 -5.98 11.68
CA MET A 258 20.69 -4.88 12.39
C MET A 258 19.95 -5.46 13.59
N ASP A 259 20.20 -4.89 14.77
CA ASP A 259 19.51 -5.30 15.98
C ASP A 259 18.05 -4.83 15.87
N TRP A 260 17.21 -5.67 15.26
CA TRP A 260 15.79 -5.43 15.11
C TRP A 260 15.10 -5.26 16.48
N GLY A 261 15.72 -5.73 17.57
CA GLY A 261 15.28 -5.43 18.93
C GLY A 261 15.30 -3.93 19.21
N LYS A 262 16.31 -3.20 18.73
CA LYS A 262 16.37 -1.73 18.84
C LYS A 262 15.34 -1.02 17.96
N TRP A 263 14.98 -1.61 16.82
CA TRP A 263 14.00 -1.04 15.88
C TRP A 263 12.56 -1.37 16.19
N LYS A 264 12.32 -2.43 16.97
CA LYS A 264 10.98 -2.83 17.42
C LYS A 264 10.26 -1.66 18.12
N ASP A 265 11.01 -0.89 18.91
CA ASP A 265 10.50 0.29 19.60
C ASP A 265 10.13 1.43 18.63
N TYR A 266 10.78 1.51 17.46
CA TYR A 266 10.53 2.55 16.44
C TYR A 266 9.47 2.15 15.40
N GLY A 267 9.12 0.86 15.30
CA GLY A 267 8.16 0.34 14.33
C GLY A 267 6.81 1.08 14.29
N PRO A 268 6.15 1.34 15.44
CA PRO A 268 4.90 2.11 15.46
C PRO A 268 5.04 3.53 14.88
N TYR A 269 6.17 4.20 15.15
CA TYR A 269 6.43 5.55 14.62
C TYR A 269 6.66 5.54 13.11
N MET A 270 7.35 4.52 12.59
CA MET A 270 7.54 4.34 11.15
C MET A 270 6.21 4.07 10.44
N LEU A 271 5.36 3.21 11.02
CA LEU A 271 4.03 2.93 10.49
C LEU A 271 3.17 4.20 10.45
N TYR A 272 3.16 4.96 11.54
CA TYR A 272 2.47 6.25 11.61
C TYR A 272 3.00 7.22 10.55
N GLY A 273 4.31 7.40 10.45
CA GLY A 273 4.93 8.28 9.45
C GLY A 273 4.59 7.86 8.00
N GLY A 274 4.57 6.56 7.72
CA GLY A 274 4.17 6.03 6.41
C GLY A 274 2.70 6.28 6.09
N LEU A 275 1.79 6.07 7.03
CA LEU A 275 0.35 6.33 6.85
C LEU A 275 0.07 7.83 6.67
N VAL A 276 0.74 8.69 7.44
CA VAL A 276 0.66 10.15 7.29
C VAL A 276 1.15 10.59 5.91
N PHE A 277 2.32 10.09 5.48
CA PHE A 277 2.86 10.42 4.16
C PHE A 277 1.95 9.96 3.03
N LEU A 278 1.36 8.77 3.15
CA LEU A 278 0.37 8.24 2.22
C LEU A 278 -0.87 9.13 2.18
N HIS A 279 -1.41 9.53 3.33
CA HIS A 279 -2.57 10.43 3.41
C HIS A 279 -2.31 11.78 2.74
N ILE A 280 -1.19 12.43 3.04
CA ILE A 280 -0.80 13.71 2.43
C ILE A 280 -0.66 13.56 0.91
N SER A 281 0.04 12.51 0.46
CA SER A 281 0.26 12.26 -0.97
C SER A 281 -1.06 11.96 -1.70
N TYR A 282 -1.92 11.14 -1.10
CA TYR A 282 -3.24 10.80 -1.63
C TYR A 282 -4.12 12.05 -1.76
N THR A 283 -4.16 12.88 -0.71
CA THR A 283 -4.93 14.13 -0.73
C THR A 283 -4.42 15.07 -1.82
N ALA A 284 -3.10 15.20 -1.95
CA ALA A 284 -2.50 16.04 -2.97
C ALA A 284 -2.79 15.54 -4.41
N MET A 285 -2.77 14.21 -4.62
CA MET A 285 -3.11 13.61 -5.91
C MET A 285 -4.58 13.78 -6.28
N MET A 286 -5.49 13.43 -5.36
CA MET A 286 -6.93 13.47 -5.61
C MET A 286 -7.44 14.89 -5.84
N SER A 287 -6.92 15.86 -5.09
CA SER A 287 -7.35 17.24 -5.17
C SER A 287 -6.57 18.06 -6.21
N SER A 288 -5.67 17.45 -6.98
CA SER A 288 -4.79 18.16 -7.94
C SER A 288 -5.52 18.95 -9.03
N ASN A 289 -6.78 18.61 -9.32
CA ASN A 289 -7.61 19.32 -10.30
C ASN A 289 -8.42 20.48 -9.69
N GLU A 290 -8.64 20.47 -8.38
CA GLU A 290 -9.47 21.46 -7.68
C GLU A 290 -8.63 22.45 -6.86
N ILE A 291 -7.46 22.00 -6.38
CA ILE A 291 -6.54 22.79 -5.57
C ILE A 291 -5.48 23.42 -6.45
N THR A 292 -5.40 24.74 -6.39
CA THR A 292 -4.41 25.53 -7.13
C THR A 292 -3.26 26.00 -6.25
N THR A 293 -3.47 26.03 -4.92
CA THR A 293 -2.53 26.65 -3.98
C THR A 293 -2.09 25.71 -2.86
N GLY A 294 -0.87 25.92 -2.35
CA GLY A 294 -0.36 25.15 -1.21
C GLY A 294 -1.15 25.33 0.09
N SER A 295 -1.84 26.46 0.25
CA SER A 295 -2.72 26.76 1.40
C SER A 295 -4.01 25.95 1.39
N GLU A 296 -4.64 25.81 0.23
CA GLU A 296 -5.77 24.91 0.00
C GLU A 296 -5.37 23.46 0.28
N LEU A 297 -4.16 23.04 -0.09
CA LEU A 297 -3.67 21.69 0.22
C LEU A 297 -3.53 21.45 1.73
N VAL A 298 -2.98 22.41 2.48
CA VAL A 298 -2.96 22.35 3.96
C VAL A 298 -4.38 22.22 4.49
N THR A 299 -5.30 23.02 3.96
CA THR A 299 -6.70 23.03 4.41
C THR A 299 -7.37 21.68 4.15
N ALA A 300 -7.23 21.13 2.94
CA ALA A 300 -7.77 19.84 2.57
C ALA A 300 -7.17 18.70 3.42
N THR A 301 -5.87 18.77 3.70
CA THR A 301 -5.17 17.76 4.51
C THR A 301 -5.67 17.72 5.95
N PHE A 302 -5.99 18.88 6.53
CA PHE A 302 -6.43 19.04 7.93
C PHE A 302 -7.92 19.36 8.08
N ILE A 303 -8.74 19.12 7.05
CA ILE A 303 -10.17 19.47 7.06
C ILE A 303 -10.88 18.86 8.27
N GLY A 304 -10.59 17.58 8.56
CA GLY A 304 -11.12 16.84 9.70
C GLY A 304 -12.61 16.53 9.59
N VAL A 305 -13.29 16.34 10.72
CA VAL A 305 -14.69 15.88 10.78
C VAL A 305 -15.54 16.86 11.60
N ASN A 306 -16.73 17.17 11.10
CA ASN A 306 -17.79 17.86 11.83
C ASN A 306 -19.13 17.12 11.65
N SER A 307 -20.13 17.42 12.49
CA SER A 307 -21.48 16.85 12.41
C SER A 307 -22.17 17.15 11.08
N ASP A 308 -21.99 18.35 10.54
CA ASP A 308 -22.60 18.78 9.28
C ASP A 308 -21.86 18.26 8.03
N TYR A 309 -20.56 17.96 8.16
CA TYR A 309 -19.68 17.58 7.04
C TYR A 309 -18.91 16.29 7.34
N PHE A 310 -19.66 15.20 7.48
CA PHE A 310 -19.08 13.88 7.72
C PHE A 310 -18.79 13.14 6.42
N SER A 311 -17.55 12.67 6.26
CA SER A 311 -17.19 11.67 5.27
C SER A 311 -16.32 10.58 5.91
N TYR A 312 -16.45 9.33 5.42
CA TYR A 312 -15.60 8.24 5.91
C TYR A 312 -14.11 8.50 5.66
N LEU A 313 -13.78 9.14 4.55
CA LEU A 313 -12.40 9.51 4.23
C LEU A 313 -11.88 10.53 5.25
N SER A 314 -12.63 11.59 5.52
CA SER A 314 -12.28 12.60 6.52
C SER A 314 -12.12 12.00 7.92
N LEU A 315 -12.97 11.03 8.28
CA LEU A 315 -12.82 10.28 9.53
C LEU A 315 -11.51 9.49 9.56
N MET A 316 -11.21 8.72 8.53
CA MET A 316 -9.95 7.95 8.46
C MET A 316 -8.73 8.87 8.52
N SER A 317 -8.75 10.00 7.82
CA SER A 317 -7.69 11.02 7.88
C SER A 317 -7.53 11.58 9.30
N TYR A 318 -8.63 11.87 9.99
CA TYR A 318 -8.60 12.33 11.38
C TYR A 318 -8.00 11.28 12.32
N LEU A 319 -8.39 10.01 12.17
CA LEU A 319 -7.85 8.90 12.95
C LEU A 319 -6.34 8.72 12.72
N ILE A 320 -5.90 8.80 11.46
CA ILE A 320 -4.49 8.66 11.10
C ILE A 320 -3.68 9.83 11.68
N LEU A 321 -4.08 11.08 11.42
CA LEU A 321 -3.30 12.26 11.79
C LEU A 321 -3.30 12.51 13.31
N PHE A 322 -4.47 12.49 13.95
CA PHE A 322 -4.59 12.97 15.33
C PHE A 322 -4.64 11.83 16.35
N PHE A 323 -5.42 10.78 16.12
CA PHE A 323 -5.44 9.64 17.03
C PHE A 323 -4.16 8.81 16.91
N GLY A 324 -3.58 8.70 15.72
CA GLY A 324 -2.24 8.13 15.52
C GLY A 324 -1.18 8.86 16.36
N ALA A 325 -1.18 10.20 16.34
CA ALA A 325 -0.28 11.02 17.15
C ALA A 325 -0.49 10.81 18.66
N THR A 326 -1.75 10.75 19.09
CA THR A 326 -2.12 10.47 20.49
C THR A 326 -1.64 9.09 20.91
N TYR A 327 -1.82 8.08 20.06
CA TYR A 327 -1.36 6.72 20.33
C TYR A 327 0.17 6.65 20.48
N MET A 328 0.93 7.36 19.63
CA MET A 328 2.38 7.47 19.78
C MET A 328 2.80 8.12 21.11
N SER A 329 2.09 9.17 21.52
CA SER A 329 2.28 9.81 22.84
C SER A 329 2.02 8.81 23.98
N GLN A 330 0.96 8.00 23.87
CA GLN A 330 0.63 6.99 24.89
C GLN A 330 1.66 5.87 25.00
N ILE A 331 2.24 5.39 23.89
CA ILE A 331 3.33 4.39 23.95
C ILE A 331 4.50 4.92 24.81
N ARG A 332 4.88 6.20 24.62
CA ARG A 332 5.93 6.82 25.43
C ARG A 332 5.54 6.97 26.90
N MET A 333 4.33 7.46 27.16
CA MET A 333 3.84 7.64 28.52
C MET A 333 3.71 6.32 29.26
N GLN A 334 3.23 5.26 28.60
CA GLN A 334 3.11 3.93 29.18
C GLN A 334 4.48 3.35 29.54
N ARG A 335 5.48 3.55 28.69
CA ARG A 335 6.88 3.18 28.99
C ARG A 335 7.40 3.92 30.22
N GLU A 336 7.18 5.22 30.31
CA GLU A 336 7.55 6.04 31.48
C GLU A 336 6.80 5.61 32.76
N LEU A 337 5.54 5.21 32.64
CA LEU A 337 4.70 4.71 33.73
C LEU A 337 5.12 3.32 34.23
N GLN A 338 5.46 2.39 33.34
CA GLN A 338 5.74 1.00 33.69
C GLN A 338 7.21 0.76 34.06
N GLU A 339 8.16 1.39 33.36
CA GLU A 339 9.59 1.07 33.50
C GLU A 339 10.31 1.97 34.52
N ILE A 340 9.86 3.21 34.73
CA ILE A 340 10.68 4.23 35.42
C ILE A 340 9.91 5.01 36.51
N SER A 341 8.59 4.84 36.60
CA SER A 341 7.74 5.63 37.51
C SER A 341 8.18 5.50 38.97
N HIS A 342 8.40 4.28 39.48
CA HIS A 342 8.79 4.07 40.88
C HIS A 342 10.11 4.75 41.23
N TYR A 343 11.12 4.65 40.35
CA TYR A 343 12.43 5.26 40.58
C TYR A 343 12.39 6.80 40.44
N LYS A 344 11.68 7.31 39.43
CA LYS A 344 11.54 8.76 39.20
C LYS A 344 10.65 9.41 40.26
N LEU A 345 9.59 8.76 40.75
CA LEU A 345 8.74 9.29 41.82
C LEU A 345 9.53 9.50 43.11
N ILE A 346 10.43 8.57 43.46
CA ILE A 346 11.36 8.71 44.59
C ILE A 346 12.32 9.88 44.35
N ARG A 347 12.87 10.02 43.13
CA ARG A 347 13.83 11.09 42.77
C ARG A 347 13.20 12.50 42.74
N TYR A 348 11.99 12.65 42.18
CA TYR A 348 11.30 13.94 42.05
C TYR A 348 10.61 14.38 43.35
N LYS A 349 10.56 13.52 44.38
CA LYS A 349 9.95 13.74 45.70
C LYS A 349 8.45 14.12 45.69
N SER A 350 7.82 14.25 44.51
CA SER A 350 6.39 14.51 44.36
C SER A 350 5.89 14.01 42.98
N PRO A 351 4.73 13.33 42.92
CA PRO A 351 4.12 12.94 41.64
C PRO A 351 3.75 14.14 40.75
N HIS A 352 3.41 15.28 41.35
CA HIS A 352 3.01 16.47 40.61
C HIS A 352 4.14 17.07 39.77
N ARG A 353 5.37 17.15 40.31
CA ARG A 353 6.52 17.65 39.54
C ARG A 353 6.91 16.70 38.39
N TRP A 354 6.82 15.39 38.64
CA TRP A 354 7.04 14.37 37.62
C TRP A 354 6.01 14.50 36.49
N PHE A 355 4.71 14.57 36.83
CA PHE A 355 3.63 14.71 35.86
C PHE A 355 3.74 15.99 35.04
N HIS A 356 4.02 17.13 35.68
CA HIS A 356 4.25 18.39 34.98
C HIS A 356 5.39 18.29 33.94
N THR A 357 6.49 17.63 34.30
CA THR A 357 7.64 17.43 33.39
C THR A 357 7.24 16.59 32.18
N ILE A 358 6.41 15.56 32.37
CA ILE A 358 5.87 14.75 31.27
C ILE A 358 4.98 15.59 30.36
N ILE A 359 4.04 16.35 30.92
CA ILE A 359 3.12 17.18 30.13
C ILE A 359 3.86 18.21 29.29
N VAL A 360 4.87 18.91 29.85
CA VAL A 360 5.70 19.84 29.06
C VAL A 360 6.40 19.11 27.90
N ARG A 361 6.90 17.89 28.12
CA ARG A 361 7.52 17.10 27.07
C ARG A 361 6.54 16.66 25.99
N GLU A 362 5.30 16.33 26.36
CA GLU A 362 4.23 15.99 25.40
C GLU A 362 3.79 17.20 24.57
N VAL A 363 3.65 18.38 25.20
CA VAL A 363 3.37 19.64 24.50
C VAL A 363 4.47 19.94 23.47
N MET A 364 5.75 19.82 23.85
CA MET A 364 6.86 20.00 22.92
C MET A 364 6.85 18.98 21.78
N PHE A 365 6.51 17.72 22.07
CA PHE A 365 6.38 16.69 21.05
C PHE A 365 5.29 17.01 20.03
N PHE A 366 4.10 17.42 20.49
CA PHE A 366 3.01 17.79 19.60
C PHE A 366 3.32 19.05 18.79
N ALA A 367 3.95 20.06 19.40
CA ALA A 367 4.38 21.27 18.69
C ALA A 367 5.35 20.95 17.55
N VAL A 368 6.36 20.10 17.80
CA VAL A 368 7.29 19.64 16.76
C VAL A 368 6.56 18.82 15.70
N LEU A 369 5.71 17.88 16.11
CA LEU A 369 4.96 17.01 15.19
C LEU A 369 4.11 17.84 14.22
N ILE A 370 3.31 18.77 14.71
CA ILE A 370 2.44 19.61 13.87
C ILE A 370 3.28 20.45 12.90
N THR A 371 4.38 21.02 13.37
CA THR A 371 5.32 21.75 12.50
C THR A 371 5.83 20.86 11.37
N CYS A 372 6.21 19.62 11.68
CA CYS A 372 6.62 18.63 10.68
C CYS A 372 5.49 18.25 9.72
N LEU A 373 4.25 18.08 10.20
CA LEU A 373 3.10 17.74 9.36
C LEU A 373 2.75 18.86 8.38
N ILE A 374 2.72 20.11 8.85
CA ILE A 374 2.51 21.29 8.01
C ILE A 374 3.66 21.40 6.99
N GLY A 375 4.91 21.28 7.45
CA GLY A 375 6.09 21.32 6.57
C GLY A 375 6.08 20.22 5.51
N ALA A 376 5.72 18.99 5.86
CA ALA A 376 5.60 17.88 4.92
C ALA A 376 4.50 18.12 3.87
N THR A 377 3.35 18.68 4.30
CA THR A 377 2.24 19.01 3.40
C THR A 377 2.65 20.08 2.38
N LEU A 378 3.33 21.13 2.84
CA LEU A 378 3.86 22.17 1.95
C LEU A 378 4.95 21.64 1.01
N LEU A 379 5.82 20.73 1.48
CA LEU A 379 6.83 20.08 0.64
C LEU A 379 6.18 19.26 -0.48
N VAL A 380 5.14 18.48 -0.18
CA VAL A 380 4.38 17.73 -1.19
C VAL A 380 3.70 18.69 -2.18
N GLY A 381 3.09 19.77 -1.69
CA GLY A 381 2.52 20.80 -2.57
C GLY A 381 3.55 21.43 -3.52
N GLN A 382 4.77 21.67 -3.04
CA GLN A 382 5.88 22.15 -3.89
C GLN A 382 6.28 21.12 -4.95
N LEU A 383 6.35 19.83 -4.60
CA LEU A 383 6.65 18.75 -5.55
C LEU A 383 5.57 18.65 -6.65
N MET A 384 4.33 18.97 -6.32
CA MET A 384 3.20 19.04 -7.26
C MET A 384 3.10 20.38 -8.00
N ARG A 385 4.06 21.29 -7.80
CA ARG A 385 4.13 22.62 -8.46
C ARG A 385 2.94 23.53 -8.16
N LEU A 386 2.32 23.40 -7.00
CA LEU A 386 1.26 24.31 -6.56
C LEU A 386 1.83 25.71 -6.28
N GLU A 387 1.05 26.75 -6.57
CA GLU A 387 1.44 28.12 -6.26
C GLU A 387 1.32 28.40 -4.75
N PHE A 388 2.30 29.12 -4.19
CA PHE A 388 2.22 29.57 -2.80
C PHE A 388 1.57 30.95 -2.75
N SER A 389 0.24 30.99 -2.73
CA SER A 389 -0.51 32.21 -2.50
C SER A 389 -1.07 32.23 -1.07
N PHE A 390 -1.06 33.42 -0.46
CA PHE A 390 -1.65 33.65 0.87
C PHE A 390 -3.13 34.05 0.77
N GLY A 391 -3.85 33.54 -0.24
CA GLY A 391 -5.29 33.73 -0.37
C GLY A 391 -6.02 33.22 0.86
N GLY A 392 -7.08 33.94 1.27
CA GLY A 392 -7.93 33.50 2.37
C GLY A 392 -8.66 32.22 1.98
N VAL A 393 -8.38 31.14 2.72
CA VAL A 393 -9.17 29.92 2.68
C VAL A 393 -10.05 29.98 3.92
N PHE A 394 -11.38 30.00 3.73
CA PHE A 394 -12.37 30.52 4.69
C PHE A 394 -12.28 32.05 4.85
N GLU A 395 -13.26 32.71 5.48
CA GLU A 395 -13.26 34.18 5.72
C GLU A 395 -12.10 34.68 6.62
N HIS A 396 -11.04 33.88 6.76
CA HIS A 396 -9.89 34.06 7.62
C HIS A 396 -8.59 34.06 6.81
N SER A 397 -7.62 34.83 7.28
CA SER A 397 -6.30 34.87 6.67
C SER A 397 -5.51 33.58 6.95
N LEU A 398 -4.62 33.17 6.04
CA LEU A 398 -3.76 32.00 6.22
C LEU A 398 -3.04 31.97 7.59
N PRO A 399 -2.45 33.07 8.08
CA PRO A 399 -1.79 33.06 9.38
C PRO A 399 -2.75 32.74 10.53
N ALA A 400 -4.01 33.18 10.45
CA ALA A 400 -5.03 32.87 11.44
C ALA A 400 -5.43 31.38 11.40
N VAL A 401 -5.60 30.81 10.20
CA VAL A 401 -5.89 29.37 10.01
C VAL A 401 -4.74 28.51 10.50
N VAL A 402 -3.50 28.85 10.18
CA VAL A 402 -2.30 28.12 10.64
C VAL A 402 -2.14 28.25 12.15
N ALA A 403 -2.36 29.44 12.72
CA ALA A 403 -2.32 29.64 14.17
C ALA A 403 -3.41 28.83 14.89
N PHE A 404 -4.64 28.83 14.35
CA PHE A 404 -5.72 27.99 14.86
C PHE A 404 -5.35 26.52 14.79
N LEU A 405 -4.92 26.02 13.64
CA LEU A 405 -4.53 24.62 13.45
C LEU A 405 -3.45 24.22 14.45
N PHE A 406 -2.44 25.06 14.62
CA PHE A 406 -1.34 24.80 15.55
C PHE A 406 -1.83 24.73 17.01
N VAL A 407 -2.48 25.78 17.49
CA VAL A 407 -2.86 25.90 18.91
C VAL A 407 -3.98 24.91 19.26
N SER A 408 -5.02 24.80 18.43
CA SER A 408 -6.13 23.88 18.66
C SER A 408 -5.67 22.42 18.63
N THR A 409 -4.77 22.05 17.70
CA THR A 409 -4.27 20.67 17.62
C THR A 409 -3.41 20.32 18.82
N VAL A 410 -2.52 21.21 19.29
CA VAL A 410 -1.74 20.95 20.51
C VAL A 410 -2.66 20.72 21.71
N PHE A 411 -3.66 21.58 21.92
CA PHE A 411 -4.59 21.40 23.04
C PHE A 411 -5.46 20.15 22.89
N GLN A 412 -5.97 19.87 21.70
CA GLN A 412 -6.83 18.72 21.45
C GLN A 412 -6.07 17.40 21.65
N LEU A 413 -4.84 17.30 21.15
CA LEU A 413 -3.98 16.13 21.39
C LEU A 413 -3.65 15.99 22.87
N LEU A 414 -3.45 17.11 23.58
CA LEU A 414 -3.24 17.09 25.03
C LEU A 414 -4.48 16.59 25.78
N VAL A 415 -5.69 17.01 25.39
CA VAL A 415 -6.96 16.50 25.93
C VAL A 415 -7.02 14.99 25.77
N TYR A 416 -6.79 14.47 24.56
CA TYR A 416 -6.83 13.03 24.31
C TYR A 416 -5.77 12.27 25.13
N THR A 417 -4.55 12.80 25.19
CA THR A 417 -3.47 12.20 25.96
C THR A 417 -3.78 12.17 27.46
N LEU A 418 -4.39 13.21 28.00
CA LEU A 418 -4.82 13.26 29.40
C LEU A 418 -5.95 12.28 29.72
N ILE A 419 -6.94 12.15 28.84
CA ILE A 419 -8.03 11.17 29.00
C ILE A 419 -7.44 9.75 29.01
N CYS A 420 -6.64 9.41 27.99
CA CYS A 420 -5.97 8.11 27.91
C CYS A 420 -5.09 7.84 29.13
N PHE A 421 -4.35 8.85 29.61
CA PHE A 421 -3.53 8.74 30.82
C PHE A 421 -4.36 8.43 32.06
N ILE A 422 -5.45 9.17 32.30
CA ILE A 422 -6.33 8.97 33.46
C ILE A 422 -6.94 7.56 33.45
N VAL A 423 -7.45 7.12 32.30
CA VAL A 423 -8.07 5.79 32.18
C VAL A 423 -7.02 4.69 32.35
N THR A 424 -5.84 4.84 31.76
CA THR A 424 -4.74 3.87 31.91
C THR A 424 -4.25 3.82 33.36
N TRP A 425 -4.20 4.95 34.06
CA TRP A 425 -3.84 5.02 35.49
C TRP A 425 -4.86 4.27 36.38
N LEU A 426 -6.15 4.38 36.05
CA LEU A 426 -7.23 3.73 36.80
C LEU A 426 -7.31 2.22 36.52
N LEU A 427 -7.17 1.81 35.26
CA LEU A 427 -7.33 0.41 34.87
C LEU A 427 -6.03 -0.41 34.98
N GLN A 428 -4.86 0.23 34.93
CA GLN A 428 -3.53 -0.40 34.90
C GLN A 428 -3.31 -1.40 33.73
N GLU A 429 -4.15 -1.33 32.69
CA GLU A 429 -4.16 -2.28 31.59
C GLU A 429 -3.75 -1.64 30.26
N ALA A 430 -2.97 -2.37 29.46
CA ALA A 430 -2.44 -1.86 28.19
C ALA A 430 -3.52 -1.64 27.11
N TYR A 431 -4.64 -2.37 27.17
CA TYR A 431 -5.74 -2.24 26.21
C TYR A 431 -6.63 -1.01 26.46
N ALA A 432 -6.41 -0.26 27.56
CA ALA A 432 -7.16 0.93 27.88
C ALA A 432 -7.04 2.02 26.80
N VAL A 433 -5.84 2.21 26.25
CA VAL A 433 -5.58 3.23 25.22
C VAL A 433 -6.39 3.00 23.94
N PRO A 434 -6.31 1.83 23.25
CA PRO A 434 -7.10 1.59 22.05
C PRO A 434 -8.61 1.61 22.34
N MET A 435 -9.04 1.20 23.53
CA MET A 435 -10.46 1.31 23.93
C MET A 435 -10.92 2.76 24.00
N VAL A 436 -10.16 3.63 24.67
CA VAL A 436 -10.49 5.06 24.78
C VAL A 436 -10.50 5.73 23.40
N LEU A 437 -9.48 5.51 22.57
CA LEU A 437 -9.46 6.05 21.21
C LEU A 437 -10.61 5.50 20.35
N GLY A 438 -10.98 4.23 20.54
CA GLY A 438 -12.15 3.63 19.90
C GLY A 438 -13.45 4.32 20.31
N VAL A 439 -13.67 4.55 21.60
CA VAL A 439 -14.85 5.30 22.08
C VAL A 439 -14.86 6.73 21.54
N LEU A 440 -13.73 7.43 21.60
CA LEU A 440 -13.61 8.80 21.05
C LEU A 440 -13.87 8.82 19.53
N SER A 441 -13.51 7.76 18.79
CA SER A 441 -13.79 7.66 17.36
C SER A 441 -15.29 7.56 17.06
N ILE A 442 -16.05 6.87 17.93
CA ILE A 442 -17.50 6.77 17.82
C ILE A 442 -18.15 8.14 18.07
N LEU A 443 -17.57 8.95 18.94
CA LEU A 443 -18.09 10.29 19.24
C LEU A 443 -17.88 11.30 18.11
N LEU A 444 -17.07 10.97 17.09
CA LEU A 444 -16.92 11.77 15.87
C LEU A 444 -18.05 11.56 14.86
N PHE A 445 -18.94 10.58 15.07
CA PHE A 445 -20.08 10.38 14.17
C PHE A 445 -21.09 11.54 14.26
N PRO A 446 -21.76 11.87 13.15
CA PRO A 446 -22.51 13.12 13.02
C PRO A 446 -23.66 13.28 14.04
N SER A 447 -24.29 12.18 14.44
CA SER A 447 -25.37 12.20 15.45
C SER A 447 -24.89 12.31 16.90
N LEU A 448 -23.59 12.09 17.16
CA LEU A 448 -23.01 12.06 18.51
C LEU A 448 -22.09 13.25 18.78
N ASN A 449 -21.58 13.89 17.74
CA ASN A 449 -20.72 15.07 17.84
C ASN A 449 -21.55 16.35 18.06
N VAL A 450 -22.03 16.53 19.30
CA VAL A 450 -22.90 17.67 19.68
C VAL A 450 -22.11 18.92 20.10
N GLY A 451 -20.80 18.99 19.82
CA GLY A 451 -19.93 20.16 20.06
C GLY A 451 -19.56 20.48 21.53
N TRP A 452 -20.32 19.96 22.50
CA TRP A 452 -20.04 20.07 23.95
C TRP A 452 -18.88 19.19 24.43
N LEU A 453 -18.67 18.03 23.80
CA LEU A 453 -17.54 17.17 24.11
C LEU A 453 -16.34 17.61 23.25
N PRO A 454 -15.15 17.84 23.82
CA PRO A 454 -13.99 18.31 23.08
C PRO A 454 -13.35 17.15 22.30
N VAL A 455 -14.04 16.72 21.24
CA VAL A 455 -13.59 15.69 20.31
C VAL A 455 -13.76 16.27 18.91
N GLY A 456 -12.72 16.20 18.09
CA GLY A 456 -12.75 16.73 16.73
C GLY A 456 -12.59 18.24 16.62
N MET A 457 -12.43 18.99 17.73
CA MET A 457 -12.48 20.47 17.68
C MET A 457 -11.28 21.13 17.00
N ASN A 458 -10.21 20.39 16.72
CA ASN A 458 -9.05 20.87 15.97
C ASN A 458 -9.18 20.68 14.44
N ALA A 459 -10.30 20.14 13.98
CA ALA A 459 -10.63 20.06 12.55
C ALA A 459 -10.90 21.46 12.00
N LEU A 460 -10.39 21.78 10.81
CA LEU A 460 -10.61 23.09 10.19
C LEU A 460 -12.08 23.34 9.85
N VAL A 461 -12.84 22.29 9.52
CA VAL A 461 -14.28 22.40 9.22
C VAL A 461 -15.11 22.90 10.42
N VAL A 462 -14.59 22.83 11.64
CA VAL A 462 -15.27 23.37 12.84
C VAL A 462 -15.35 24.91 12.78
N LEU A 463 -14.44 25.57 12.04
CA LEU A 463 -14.46 27.02 11.88
C LEU A 463 -15.66 27.53 11.07
N GLU A 464 -16.36 26.66 10.32
CA GLU A 464 -17.59 27.03 9.62
C GLU A 464 -18.76 27.23 10.58
N SER A 465 -18.78 26.49 11.70
CA SER A 465 -19.89 26.51 12.67
C SER A 465 -19.55 27.27 13.96
N HIS A 466 -18.26 27.40 14.28
CA HIS A 466 -17.81 27.97 15.55
C HIS A 466 -16.62 28.92 15.38
N SER A 467 -16.61 29.98 16.19
CA SER A 467 -15.50 30.94 16.19
C SER A 467 -14.21 30.34 16.80
N ILE A 468 -13.05 30.77 16.31
CA ILE A 468 -11.73 30.44 16.88
C ILE A 468 -11.67 30.58 18.41
N PRO A 469 -12.05 31.72 19.03
CA PRO A 469 -11.95 31.89 20.48
C PRO A 469 -12.87 30.93 21.25
N TYR A 470 -14.05 30.60 20.70
CA TYR A 470 -14.95 29.62 21.32
C TYR A 470 -14.28 28.25 21.42
N VAL A 471 -13.73 27.75 20.31
CA VAL A 471 -13.04 26.45 20.27
C VAL A 471 -11.87 26.41 21.26
N LEU A 472 -11.02 27.44 21.25
CA LEU A 472 -9.86 27.52 22.14
C LEU A 472 -10.27 27.58 23.62
N SER A 473 -11.37 28.27 23.96
CA SER A 473 -11.86 28.35 25.34
C SER A 473 -12.32 26.99 25.88
N ILE A 474 -13.05 26.21 25.08
CA ILE A 474 -13.49 24.86 25.46
C ILE A 474 -12.30 23.93 25.64
N LEU A 475 -11.36 23.95 24.69
CA LEU A 475 -10.15 23.12 24.78
C LEU A 475 -9.30 23.47 26.00
N ALA A 476 -9.04 24.76 26.24
CA ALA A 476 -8.29 25.21 27.41
C ALA A 476 -9.01 24.83 28.72
N GLY A 477 -10.32 25.06 28.81
CA GLY A 477 -11.14 24.68 29.96
C GLY A 477 -11.09 23.18 30.25
N THR A 478 -11.16 22.36 29.20
CA THR A 478 -11.08 20.89 29.32
C THR A 478 -9.70 20.44 29.78
N VAL A 479 -8.62 21.01 29.24
CA VAL A 479 -7.26 20.71 29.70
C VAL A 479 -7.11 21.02 31.19
N VAL A 480 -7.60 22.16 31.66
CA VAL A 480 -7.58 22.51 33.09
C VAL A 480 -8.38 21.51 33.92
N LEU A 481 -9.57 21.12 33.47
CA LEU A 481 -10.41 20.11 34.14
C LEU A 481 -9.71 18.73 34.23
N LEU A 482 -9.06 18.29 33.16
CA LEU A 482 -8.36 17.00 33.14
C LEU A 482 -7.08 17.04 33.97
N MET A 483 -6.33 18.15 33.94
CA MET A 483 -5.15 18.35 34.77
C MET A 483 -5.50 18.36 36.26
N THR A 484 -6.59 19.02 36.65
CA THR A 484 -7.09 19.01 38.04
C THR A 484 -7.59 17.62 38.44
N SER A 485 -8.25 16.90 37.54
CA SER A 485 -8.67 15.50 37.77
C SER A 485 -7.47 14.57 38.01
N ALA A 486 -6.43 14.66 37.19
CA ALA A 486 -5.18 13.93 37.38
C ALA A 486 -4.51 14.29 38.72
N HIS A 487 -4.51 15.58 39.10
CA HIS A 487 -3.97 16.03 40.38
C HIS A 487 -4.72 15.43 41.58
N LEU A 488 -6.06 15.39 41.53
CA LEU A 488 -6.90 14.78 42.57
C LEU A 488 -6.66 13.27 42.68
N LEU A 489 -6.47 12.58 41.55
CA LEU A 489 -6.14 11.16 41.52
C LEU A 489 -4.81 10.87 42.23
N PHE A 490 -3.76 11.66 41.98
CA PHE A 490 -2.48 11.51 42.68
C PHE A 490 -2.60 11.72 44.19
N ARG A 491 -3.43 12.67 44.63
CA ARG A 491 -3.65 12.92 46.07
C ARG A 491 -4.30 11.73 46.75
N ARG A 492 -5.28 11.08 46.10
CA ARG A 492 -5.92 9.86 46.63
C ARG A 492 -4.97 8.68 46.69
N SER A 493 -4.13 8.49 45.65
CA SER A 493 -3.19 7.37 45.62
C SER A 493 -2.04 7.46 46.63
N LEU A 494 -1.76 8.66 47.17
CA LEU A 494 -0.70 8.90 48.17
C LEU A 494 -1.19 8.84 49.63
N GLN A 495 -2.49 8.69 49.86
CA GLN A 495 -3.09 8.61 51.21
C GLN A 495 -3.24 7.16 51.71
N VAL A 496 -2.67 6.20 50.99
CA VAL A 496 -2.46 4.80 51.39
C VAL A 496 -1.00 4.64 51.77
#